data_AF-A0A969ERJ3-F1
#
_entry.id   AF-A0A969ERJ3-F1
#
_cell.length_a   1.000
_cell.length_b   1.000
_cell.length_c   1.000
_cell.angle_alpha   90.00
_cell.angle_beta   90.00
_cell.angle_gamma   90.00
#
_symmetry.space_group_name_H-M   'P 1'
#
loop_
_entity.id
_entity.type
_entity.pdbx_description
1 polymer ?
#
loop_
_entity_poly.entity_id
_entity_poly.type
_entity_poly.pdbx_seq_one_letter_code
_entity_poly.pdbx_strand_id
1 'polypeptide(L)'
;MQEAVDWIVARAHASEQSQLAFVNPDCLNIAYRNAAYKQVLMNAERVLPDGIGLHIGCRMLGAALVANVNGTDLFPRLCEQLVQEHLSLFLLGGQPGVADAVAEAMNQRYP
;
A
#
# COMPACT_ATOMS: atom_id res chain seq x y z
N MET A 1 -3.17 9.49 -3.07
CA MET A 1 -3.98 8.65 -2.17
C MET A 1 -5.19 8.10 -2.88
N GLN A 2 -6.15 8.93 -3.31
CA GLN A 2 -7.35 8.45 -4.02
C GLN A 2 -7.01 7.59 -5.25
N GLU A 3 -6.07 8.05 -6.10
CA GLU A 3 -5.59 7.28 -7.26
C GLU A 3 -5.12 5.85 -6.90
N ALA A 4 -4.50 5.66 -5.71
CA ALA A 4 -4.06 4.35 -5.28
C ALA A 4 -5.23 3.45 -4.87
N VAL A 5 -6.24 4.02 -4.19
CA VAL A 5 -7.47 3.30 -3.83
C VAL A 5 -8.25 2.91 -5.09
N ASP A 6 -8.47 3.86 -5.99
CA ASP A 6 -9.17 3.63 -7.25
C ASP A 6 -8.49 2.54 -8.09
N TRP A 7 -7.16 2.55 -8.12
CA TRP A 7 -6.39 1.52 -8.82
C TRP A 7 -6.56 0.13 -8.18
N ILE A 8 -6.54 0.03 -6.85
CA ILE A 8 -6.75 -1.25 -6.15
C ILE A 8 -8.14 -1.80 -6.48
N VAL A 9 -9.17 -0.96 -6.40
CA VAL A 9 -10.57 -1.34 -6.69
C VAL A 9 -10.75 -1.77 -8.14
N ALA A 10 -10.20 -1.01 -9.09
CA ALA A 10 -10.29 -1.37 -10.51
C ALA A 10 -9.68 -2.74 -10.81
N ARG A 11 -8.52 -3.05 -10.20
CA ARG A 11 -7.84 -4.34 -10.36
C ARG A 11 -8.59 -5.49 -9.68
N ALA A 12 -9.20 -5.23 -8.52
CA ALA A 12 -10.04 -6.20 -7.83
C ALA A 12 -11.27 -6.59 -8.68
N HIS A 13 -11.96 -5.61 -9.28
CA HIS A 13 -13.08 -5.87 -10.20
C HIS A 13 -12.65 -6.64 -11.45
N ALA A 14 -11.48 -6.33 -12.00
CA ALA A 14 -10.92 -7.04 -13.15
C ALA A 14 -10.46 -8.47 -12.81
N SER A 15 -10.47 -8.88 -11.53
CA SER A 15 -9.94 -10.16 -11.05
C SER A 15 -8.47 -10.40 -11.45
N GLU A 16 -7.71 -9.32 -11.55
CA GLU A 16 -6.31 -9.37 -11.97
C GLU A 16 -5.40 -9.47 -10.74
N GLN A 17 -4.63 -10.56 -10.66
CA GLN A 17 -3.59 -10.67 -9.65
C GLN A 17 -2.58 -9.53 -9.82
N SER A 18 -2.37 -8.77 -8.74
CA SER A 18 -1.55 -7.56 -8.74
C SER A 18 -0.80 -7.44 -7.43
N GLN A 19 0.43 -6.96 -7.49
CA GLN A 19 1.26 -6.62 -6.35
C GLN A 19 1.44 -5.11 -6.26
N LEU A 20 1.06 -4.58 -5.10
CA LEU A 20 1.38 -3.22 -4.69
C LEU A 20 2.31 -3.28 -3.48
N ALA A 21 3.42 -2.55 -3.54
CA ALA A 21 4.39 -2.47 -2.45
C ALA A 21 4.49 -1.04 -1.92
N PHE A 22 4.75 -0.90 -0.63
CA PHE A 22 5.18 0.38 -0.05
C PHE A 22 6.69 0.36 0.11
N VAL A 23 7.34 1.49 -0.15
CA VAL A 23 8.77 1.68 0.11
C VAL A 23 8.98 2.90 0.96
N ASN A 24 9.85 2.77 1.95
CA ASN A 24 10.39 3.88 2.73
C ASN A 24 11.92 3.92 2.53
N PRO A 25 12.66 4.86 3.15
CA PRO A 25 14.12 4.93 3.00
C PRO A 25 14.86 3.64 3.37
N ASP A 26 14.38 2.90 4.37
CA ASP A 26 15.00 1.62 4.77
C ASP A 26 14.83 0.56 3.68
N CYS A 27 13.62 0.44 3.11
CA CYS A 27 13.38 -0.42 1.95
C CYS A 27 14.34 -0.10 0.79
N LEU A 28 14.57 1.19 0.50
CA LEU A 28 15.49 1.59 -0.57
C LEU A 28 16.96 1.23 -0.24
N ASN A 29 17.38 1.39 1.02
CA ASN A 29 18.71 0.98 1.46
C ASN A 29 18.91 -0.54 1.32
N ILE A 30 17.90 -1.33 1.65
CA ILE A 30 17.91 -2.78 1.46
C ILE A 30 17.96 -3.11 -0.03
N ALA A 31 17.10 -2.48 -0.85
CA ALA A 31 17.07 -2.71 -2.30
C ALA A 31 18.39 -2.34 -3.00
N TYR A 32 19.12 -1.35 -2.47
CA TYR A 32 20.46 -1.00 -2.98
C TYR A 32 21.47 -2.14 -2.78
N ARG A 33 21.36 -2.90 -1.69
CA ARG A 33 22.30 -3.98 -1.32
C ARG A 33 21.82 -5.38 -1.70
N ASN A 34 20.52 -5.57 -1.90
CA ASN A 34 19.90 -6.86 -2.16
C ASN A 34 19.20 -6.86 -3.52
N ALA A 35 19.87 -7.47 -4.51
CA ALA A 35 19.35 -7.56 -5.88
C ALA A 35 18.03 -8.33 -5.98
N ALA A 36 17.82 -9.36 -5.16
CA ALA A 36 16.57 -10.14 -5.17
C ALA A 36 15.39 -9.29 -4.66
N TYR A 37 15.57 -8.57 -3.55
CA TYR A 37 14.53 -7.65 -3.04
C TYR A 37 14.25 -6.51 -4.02
N LYS A 38 15.29 -5.95 -4.64
CA LYS A 38 15.14 -4.95 -5.71
C LYS A 38 14.31 -5.50 -6.86
N GLN A 39 14.54 -6.75 -7.29
CA GLN A 39 13.78 -7.36 -8.37
C GLN A 39 12.30 -7.53 -8.02
N VAL A 40 11.97 -7.89 -6.78
CA VAL A 40 10.58 -7.94 -6.31
C VAL A 40 9.92 -6.56 -6.44
N LEU A 41 10.57 -5.50 -5.97
CA LEU A 41 10.04 -4.13 -6.09
C LEU A 41 9.92 -3.69 -7.56
N MET A 42 10.86 -4.06 -8.43
CA MET A 42 10.80 -3.71 -9.85
C MET A 42 9.72 -4.47 -10.63
N ASN A 43 9.29 -5.64 -10.13
CA ASN A 43 8.24 -6.45 -10.74
C ASN A 43 6.84 -6.11 -10.22
N ALA A 44 6.72 -5.39 -9.09
CA ALA A 44 5.43 -4.97 -8.58
C ALA A 44 4.78 -3.96 -9.53
N GLU A 45 3.47 -4.11 -9.79
CA GLU A 45 2.73 -3.22 -10.68
C GLU A 45 2.69 -1.78 -10.15
N ARG A 46 2.71 -1.61 -8.82
CA ARG A 46 2.86 -0.30 -8.18
C ARG A 46 3.78 -0.34 -6.96
N VAL A 47 4.62 0.68 -6.85
CA VAL A 47 5.43 0.95 -5.67
C VAL A 47 5.06 2.33 -5.12
N LEU A 48 4.42 2.36 -3.95
CA LEU A 48 3.95 3.57 -3.31
C LEU A 48 4.99 4.12 -2.33
N PRO A 49 5.22 5.44 -2.33
CA PRO A 49 6.16 6.05 -1.41
C PRO A 49 5.54 6.20 -0.02
N ASP A 50 6.26 5.73 1.00
CA ASP A 50 5.90 5.86 2.40
C ASP A 50 6.97 6.67 3.16
N GLY A 51 6.56 7.83 3.65
CA GLY A 51 7.32 8.66 4.57
C GLY A 51 8.07 9.83 3.94
N ILE A 52 8.43 10.79 4.79
CA ILE A 52 9.06 12.06 4.39
C ILE A 52 10.45 11.89 3.77
N GLY A 53 11.17 10.82 4.14
CA GLY A 53 12.53 10.59 3.64
C GLY A 53 12.57 10.40 2.12
N LEU A 54 11.53 9.81 1.52
CA LEU A 54 11.43 9.72 0.06
C LEU A 54 11.16 11.06 -0.59
N HIS A 55 10.31 11.88 0.01
CA HIS A 55 10.07 13.23 -0.50
C HIS A 55 11.36 14.07 -0.51
N ILE A 56 12.17 13.97 0.56
CA ILE A 56 13.48 14.62 0.62
C ILE A 56 14.42 14.07 -0.46
N GLY A 57 14.53 12.75 -0.59
CA GLY A 57 15.37 12.11 -1.60
C GLY A 57 15.00 12.49 -3.03
N CYS A 58 13.71 12.50 -3.37
CA CYS A 58 13.23 12.99 -4.67
C CYS A 58 13.64 14.44 -4.90
N ARG A 59 13.45 15.34 -3.92
CA ARG A 59 13.84 16.75 -4.04
C ARG A 59 15.34 16.93 -4.28
N MET A 60 16.18 16.13 -3.63
CA MET A 60 17.64 16.14 -3.86
C MET A 60 18.01 15.74 -5.29
N LEU A 61 17.18 14.92 -5.94
CA LEU A 61 17.34 14.49 -7.33
C LEU A 61 16.63 15.41 -8.33
N GLY A 62 16.09 16.55 -7.89
CA GLY A 62 15.32 17.45 -8.75
C GLY A 62 13.93 16.92 -9.14
N ALA A 63 13.47 15.85 -8.49
CA ALA A 63 12.14 15.29 -8.69
C ALA A 63 11.17 15.74 -7.60
N ALA A 64 9.91 15.93 -7.95
CA ALA A 64 8.84 16.21 -6.99
C ALA A 64 8.01 14.95 -6.78
N LEU A 65 7.95 14.48 -5.52
CA LEU A 65 7.02 13.42 -5.16
C LEU A 65 5.63 14.00 -4.95
N VAL A 66 4.66 13.51 -5.72
CA VAL A 66 3.29 14.06 -5.78
C VAL A 66 2.55 13.94 -4.44
N ALA A 67 2.72 12.83 -3.73
CA ALA A 67 2.12 12.61 -2.42
C ALA A 67 2.90 11.58 -1.61
N ASN A 68 2.86 11.72 -0.28
CA ASN A 68 3.15 10.63 0.63
C ASN A 68 1.91 9.72 0.69
N VAL A 69 2.08 8.44 0.37
CA VAL A 69 0.98 7.47 0.28
C VAL A 69 1.30 6.34 1.23
N ASN A 70 1.29 6.62 2.52
CA ASN A 70 1.55 5.62 3.55
C ASN A 70 0.38 4.63 3.68
N GLY A 71 0.67 3.42 4.13
CA GLY A 71 -0.34 2.37 4.27
C GLY A 71 -1.40 2.67 5.33
N THR A 72 -1.03 3.37 6.41
CA THR A 72 -1.92 3.68 7.53
C THR A 72 -3.07 4.61 7.16
N ASP A 73 -2.81 5.61 6.32
CA ASP A 73 -3.82 6.55 5.81
C ASP A 73 -4.59 5.98 4.62
N LEU A 74 -3.97 5.06 3.86
CA LEU A 74 -4.60 4.38 2.74
C LEU A 74 -5.65 3.36 3.21
N PHE A 75 -5.34 2.60 4.26
CA PHE A 75 -6.16 1.46 4.68
C PHE A 75 -7.62 1.83 5.04
N PRO A 76 -7.90 2.86 5.87
CA PRO A 76 -9.27 3.25 6.18
C PRO A 76 -10.07 3.70 4.95
N ARG A 77 -9.42 4.43 4.02
CA ARG A 77 -10.04 4.88 2.76
C ARG A 77 -10.33 3.71 1.83
N LEU A 78 -9.45 2.72 1.80
CA LEU A 78 -9.67 1.49 1.06
C LEU A 78 -10.87 0.73 1.65
N CYS A 79 -10.96 0.56 2.97
CA CYS A 79 -12.11 -0.08 3.60
C CYS A 79 -13.43 0.61 3.23
N GLU A 80 -13.49 1.94 3.30
CA GLU A 80 -14.66 2.72 2.91
C GLU A 80 -15.05 2.47 1.45
N GLN A 81 -14.07 2.46 0.53
CA GLN A 81 -14.34 2.20 -0.88
C GLN A 81 -14.79 0.75 -1.11
N LEU A 82 -14.18 -0.25 -0.46
CA LEU A 82 -14.52 -1.66 -0.65
C LEU A 82 -15.97 -1.97 -0.26
N VAL A 83 -16.50 -1.30 0.77
CA VAL A 83 -17.93 -1.40 1.15
C VAL A 83 -18.82 -0.91 0.01
N GLN A 84 -18.52 0.26 -0.56
CA GLN A 84 -19.31 0.82 -1.67
C GLN A 84 -19.27 -0.08 -2.91
N GLU A 85 -18.12 -0.72 -3.15
CA GLU A 85 -17.85 -1.56 -4.32
C GLU A 85 -18.26 -3.03 -4.10
N HIS A 86 -18.76 -3.39 -2.91
CA HIS A 86 -19.14 -4.75 -2.53
C HIS A 86 -18.00 -5.77 -2.70
N LEU A 87 -16.77 -5.35 -2.40
CA LEU A 87 -15.56 -6.15 -2.48
C LEU A 87 -15.13 -6.64 -1.10
N SER A 88 -14.58 -7.85 -1.05
CA SER A 88 -14.09 -8.45 0.20
C SER A 88 -12.59 -8.21 0.42
N LEU A 89 -12.18 -8.26 1.68
CA LEU A 89 -10.79 -8.09 2.10
C LEU A 89 -10.34 -9.33 2.88
N PHE A 90 -9.10 -9.75 2.65
CA PHE A 90 -8.42 -10.74 3.48
C PHE A 90 -7.23 -10.11 4.19
N LEU A 91 -7.13 -10.30 5.51
CA LEU A 91 -6.07 -9.75 6.34
C LEU A 91 -5.08 -10.86 6.71
N LEU A 92 -3.81 -10.66 6.36
CA LEU A 92 -2.73 -11.62 6.63
C LEU A 92 -1.54 -10.94 7.30
N GLY A 93 -1.16 -11.44 8.47
CA GLY A 93 0.00 -10.97 9.24
C GLY A 93 -0.35 -10.45 10.64
N GLY A 94 0.68 -9.99 11.36
CA GLY A 94 0.55 -9.56 12.76
C GLY A 94 0.74 -10.69 13.77
N GLN A 95 0.59 -10.37 15.05
CA GLN A 95 0.58 -11.35 16.13
C GLN A 95 -0.73 -12.16 16.11
N PRO A 96 -0.78 -13.35 16.75
CA PRO A 96 -2.02 -14.13 16.86
C PRO A 96 -3.20 -13.28 17.38
N GLY A 97 -4.33 -13.34 16.69
CA GLY A 97 -5.56 -12.59 17.01
C GLY A 97 -5.59 -11.13 16.55
N VAL A 98 -4.49 -10.55 16.06
CA VAL A 98 -4.47 -9.14 15.62
C VAL A 98 -5.27 -8.96 14.33
N ALA A 99 -5.11 -9.84 13.34
CA ALA A 99 -5.86 -9.76 12.09
C ALA A 99 -7.38 -9.86 12.33
N ASP A 100 -7.80 -10.76 13.23
CA ASP A 100 -9.21 -10.92 13.60
C ASP A 100 -9.76 -9.66 14.29
N ALA A 101 -9.00 -9.09 15.22
CA ALA A 101 -9.37 -7.85 15.89
C ALA A 101 -9.48 -6.67 14.90
N VAL A 102 -8.61 -6.60 13.89
CA VAL A 102 -8.70 -5.58 12.84
C VAL A 102 -9.94 -5.82 11.98
N ALA A 103 -10.23 -7.07 11.59
CA ALA A 103 -11.44 -7.38 10.82
C ALA A 103 -12.72 -6.98 11.57
N GLU A 104 -12.80 -7.31 12.87
CA GLU A 104 -13.94 -6.93 13.71
C GLU A 104 -14.06 -5.40 13.83
N ALA A 105 -12.96 -4.70 14.12
CA ALA A 105 -12.96 -3.25 14.23
C ALA A 105 -13.35 -2.56 12.91
N MET A 106 -12.89 -3.07 11.77
CA MET A 106 -13.24 -2.50 10.47
C MET A 106 -14.70 -2.76 10.10
N ASN A 107 -15.25 -3.96 10.37
CA ASN A 107 -16.67 -4.24 10.15
C ASN A 107 -17.59 -3.38 11.03
N GLN A 108 -17.17 -3.06 12.27
CA GLN A 108 -17.92 -2.14 13.13
C GLN A 108 -17.85 -0.69 12.64
N ARG A 109 -16.72 -0.29 12.06
CA ARG A 109 -16.45 1.08 11.60
C ARG A 109 -17.05 1.37 10.21
N TYR A 110 -17.03 0.37 9.34
CA TYR A 110 -17.47 0.41 7.94
C TYR A 110 -18.35 -0.82 7.68
N PRO A 111 -19.64 -0.77 8.07
CA PRO A 111 -20.57 -1.89 7.93
C PRO A 111 -20.99 -2.16 6.48
#